data_AF-A0A2V7YQ27-F1
#
_entry.id   AF-A0A2V7YQ27-F1
#
_cell.length_a   1.000
_cell.length_b   1.000
_cell.length_c   1.000
_cell.angle_alpha   90.00
_cell.angle_beta   90.00
_cell.angle_gamma   90.00
#
_symmetry.space_group_name_H-M   'P 1'
#
loop_
_entity.id
_entity.type
_entity.pdbx_description
1 polymer ?
#
loop_
_entity_poly.entity_id
_entity_poly.type
_entity_poly.pdbx_seq_one_letter_code
_entity_poly.pdbx_strand_id
1 'polypeptide(L)'
;MSSHYRTIAGNLELFIGAYLIDFGLLGLLFFGRHFHDRNGAYASAAGAVIGLLLLTRSRRLLDWHGAIFWSIVFLAVVVPVAILLPPLLRLR
;
A
#
# COMPACT_ATOMS: atom_id res chain seq x y z
N MET A 1 -20.05 -19.28 3.44
CA MET A 1 -20.18 -17.84 3.76
C MET A 1 -21.16 -17.24 2.76
N SER A 2 -22.25 -16.60 3.19
CA SER A 2 -23.19 -15.97 2.25
C SER A 2 -22.46 -14.92 1.41
N SER A 3 -22.82 -14.83 0.11
CA SER A 3 -22.26 -13.88 -0.86
C SER A 3 -22.13 -12.46 -0.29
N HIS A 4 -23.12 -12.04 0.51
CA HIS A 4 -23.16 -10.74 1.17
C HIS A 4 -21.98 -10.50 2.14
N TYR A 5 -21.66 -11.47 3.00
CA TYR A 5 -20.54 -11.35 3.95
C TYR A 5 -19.18 -11.37 3.25
N ARG A 6 -19.06 -12.08 2.13
CA ARG A 6 -17.85 -12.09 1.31
C ARG A 6 -17.57 -10.71 0.72
N THR A 7 -18.60 -10.04 0.21
CA THR A 7 -18.49 -8.68 -0.33
C THR A 7 -18.15 -7.65 0.75
N ILE A 8 -18.77 -7.74 1.93
CA ILE A 8 -18.46 -6.86 3.06
C ILE A 8 -16.99 -7.03 3.48
N ALA A 9 -16.54 -8.27 3.68
CA ALA A 9 -15.14 -8.55 4.05
C ALA A 9 -14.16 -8.02 2.99
N GLY A 10 -14.46 -8.26 1.71
CA GLY A 10 -13.64 -7.77 0.61
C GLY A 10 -13.53 -6.24 0.57
N ASN A 11 -14.66 -5.52 0.71
CA ASN A 11 -14.66 -4.05 0.74
C ASN A 11 -13.90 -3.50 1.95
N LEU A 12 -14.04 -4.14 3.11
CA LEU A 12 -13.39 -3.72 4.34
C LEU A 12 -11.86 -3.91 4.26
N GLU A 13 -11.42 -5.05 3.70
CA GLU A 13 -10.01 -5.29 3.41
C GLU A 13 -9.45 -4.34 2.36
N LEU A 14 -10.23 -3.96 1.34
CA LEU A 14 -9.82 -3.00 0.34
C LEU A 14 -9.64 -1.60 0.94
N PHE A 15 -10.58 -1.17 1.78
CA PHE A 15 -10.49 0.12 2.47
C PHE A 15 -9.31 0.20 3.43
N ILE A 16 -9.15 -0.81 4.31
CA ILE A 16 -8.02 -0.86 5.25
C ILE A 16 -6.70 -0.99 4.48
N GLY A 17 -6.68 -1.78 3.41
CA GLY A 17 -5.51 -1.96 2.56
C GLY A 17 -5.05 -0.66 1.93
N ALA A 18 -5.97 0.09 1.31
CA ALA A 18 -5.69 1.40 0.74
C ALA A 18 -5.21 2.40 1.80
N TYR A 19 -5.90 2.45 2.95
CA TYR A 19 -5.53 3.32 4.07
C TYR A 19 -4.09 3.06 4.55
N LEU A 20 -3.72 1.80 4.75
CA LEU A 20 -2.37 1.43 5.20
C LEU A 20 -1.30 1.75 4.15
N ILE A 21 -1.61 1.63 2.86
CA ILE A 21 -0.69 2.05 1.80
C ILE A 21 -0.50 3.55 1.84
N ASP A 22 -1.57 4.34 1.81
CA ASP A 22 -1.48 5.80 1.75
C ASP A 22 -0.74 6.36 2.97
N PHE A 23 -1.11 5.94 4.17
CA PHE A 23 -0.44 6.36 5.40
C PHE A 23 0.97 5.78 5.55
N GLY A 24 1.22 4.57 5.06
CA GLY A 24 2.55 3.98 5.01
C GLY A 24 3.50 4.74 4.08
N LEU A 25 3.00 5.22 2.94
CA LEU A 25 3.77 6.04 2.00
C LEU A 25 4.02 7.45 2.54
N LEU A 26 2.99 8.08 3.11
CA LEU A 26 3.16 9.37 3.78
C LEU A 26 4.14 9.26 4.96
N GLY A 27 4.06 8.20 5.75
CA GLY A 27 4.99 7.92 6.84
C GLY A 27 6.43 7.71 6.34
N LEU A 28 6.61 6.95 5.26
CA LEU A 28 7.92 6.78 4.61
C LEU A 28 8.51 8.12 4.15
N LEU A 29 7.70 8.99 3.55
CA LEU A 29 8.14 10.34 3.16
C LEU A 29 8.47 11.20 4.37
N PHE A 30 7.63 11.18 5.40
CA PHE A 30 7.77 12.00 6.59
C PHE A 30 9.00 11.59 7.43
N PHE A 31 9.09 10.31 7.80
CA PHE A 31 10.20 9.79 8.60
C PHE A 31 11.50 9.68 7.79
N GLY A 32 11.40 9.36 6.50
CA GLY A 32 12.55 9.20 5.61
C GLY A 32 13.22 10.52 5.22
N ARG A 33 12.45 11.59 4.93
CA ARG A 33 13.03 12.90 4.57
C ARG A 33 13.25 13.85 5.74
N HIS A 34 12.32 13.93 6.68
CA HIS A 34 12.33 15.02 7.67
C HIS A 34 13.00 14.64 8.99
N PHE A 35 12.81 13.42 9.47
CA PHE A 35 13.25 13.03 10.82
C PHE A 35 14.47 12.09 10.84
N HIS A 36 14.83 11.50 9.70
CA HIS A 36 15.87 10.45 9.60
C HIS A 36 15.67 9.31 10.61
N ASP A 37 14.42 9.08 11.05
CA ASP A 37 14.07 8.01 11.98
C ASP A 37 13.85 6.72 11.19
N ARG A 38 14.84 5.83 11.27
CA ARG A 38 14.81 4.54 10.59
C ARG A 38 13.66 3.66 11.09
N ASN A 39 13.34 3.71 12.38
CA ASN A 39 12.29 2.85 12.95
C ASN A 39 10.91 3.26 12.43
N GLY A 40 10.64 4.57 12.39
CA GLY A 40 9.41 5.12 11.79
C GLY A 40 9.28 4.80 10.30
N ALA A 41 10.38 4.87 9.55
CA ALA A 41 10.40 4.52 8.13
C ALA A 41 10.14 3.02 7.89
N TYR A 42 10.76 2.12 8.68
CA TYR A 42 10.52 0.68 8.57
C TYR A 42 9.09 0.28 8.98
N ALA A 43 8.55 0.88 10.05
CA ALA A 43 7.16 0.64 10.46
C ALA A 43 6.17 1.09 9.37
N SER A 44 6.46 2.23 8.73
CA SER A 44 5.64 2.77 7.64
C SER A 44 5.72 1.90 6.38
N ALA A 45 6.92 1.40 6.04
CA ALA A 45 7.12 0.42 4.97
C ALA A 45 6.37 -0.90 5.25
N ALA A 46 6.43 -1.41 6.48
CA ALA A 46 5.69 -2.60 6.89
C ALA A 46 4.17 -2.39 6.76
N GLY A 47 3.66 -1.21 7.15
CA GLY A 47 2.27 -0.82 6.96
C GLY A 47 1.84 -0.86 5.50
N ALA A 48 2.64 -0.28 4.60
CA ALA A 48 2.37 -0.31 3.16
C ALA A 48 2.37 -1.75 2.60
N VAL A 49 3.29 -2.61 3.05
CA VAL A 49 3.32 -4.03 2.65
C VAL A 49 2.07 -4.77 3.12
N ILE A 50 1.65 -4.57 4.37
CA ILE A 50 0.41 -5.16 4.92
C ILE A 50 -0.79 -4.68 4.10
N GLY A 51 -0.85 -3.40 3.76
CA GLY A 51 -1.92 -2.84 2.93
C GLY A 51 -1.98 -3.47 1.53
N LEU A 52 -0.82 -3.74 0.92
CA LEU A 52 -0.70 -4.47 -0.35
C LEU A 52 -1.22 -5.90 -0.26
N LEU A 53 -0.90 -6.61 0.83
CA LEU A 53 -1.40 -7.96 1.07
C LEU A 53 -2.93 -7.97 1.22
N LEU A 54 -3.50 -7.00 1.95
CA LEU A 54 -4.95 -6.85 2.08
C LEU A 54 -5.62 -6.55 0.74
N LEU A 55 -5.00 -5.74 -0.12
CA LEU A 55 -5.47 -5.51 -1.49
C LEU A 55 -5.47 -6.79 -2.32
N THR A 56 -4.41 -7.60 -2.26
CA THR A 56 -4.40 -8.89 -2.99
C THR A 56 -5.46 -9.86 -2.49
N ARG A 57 -5.78 -9.82 -1.19
CA ARG A 57 -6.82 -10.66 -0.60
C ARG A 57 -8.22 -10.15 -0.93
N SER A 58 -8.45 -8.83 -0.90
CA SER A 58 -9.72 -8.22 -1.29
C SER A 58 -10.06 -8.48 -2.75
N ARG A 59 -9.06 -8.48 -3.66
CA ARG A 59 -9.24 -8.89 -5.06
C ARG A 59 -9.83 -10.30 -5.17
N ARG A 60 -9.32 -11.26 -4.40
CA ARG A 60 -9.82 -12.64 -4.41
C ARG A 60 -11.25 -12.74 -3.86
N LEU A 61 -11.60 -11.91 -2.88
CA LEU A 61 -12.93 -11.91 -2.26
C LEU A 61 -13.99 -11.23 -3.14
N LEU A 62 -13.62 -10.15 -3.84
CA LEU A 62 -14.49 -9.34 -4.68
C LEU A 62 -14.54 -9.79 -6.15
N ASP A 63 -13.73 -10.80 -6.51
CA ASP A 63 -13.59 -11.32 -7.87
C ASP A 63 -13.30 -10.23 -8.91
N TRP A 64 -12.45 -9.27 -8.51
CA TRP A 64 -12.13 -8.11 -9.34
C TRP A 64 -11.40 -8.51 -10.62
N HIS A 65 -11.79 -7.86 -11.73
CA HIS A 65 -11.10 -7.97 -13.00
C HIS A 65 -9.61 -7.67 -12.81
N GLY A 66 -8.78 -8.66 -13.15
CA GLY A 66 -7.38 -8.63 -12.80
C GLY A 66 -6.60 -7.46 -13.37
N ALA A 67 -7.01 -6.97 -14.55
CA ALA A 67 -6.40 -5.82 -15.19
C ALA A 67 -6.57 -4.54 -14.35
N ILE A 68 -7.77 -4.24 -13.87
CA ILE A 68 -8.06 -3.03 -13.08
C ILE A 68 -7.29 -3.06 -11.76
N PHE A 69 -7.25 -4.22 -11.11
CA PHE A 69 -6.48 -4.40 -9.89
C PHE A 69 -4.98 -4.15 -10.10
N TRP A 70 -4.40 -4.75 -11.14
CA TRP A 70 -2.97 -4.58 -11.42
C TRP A 70 -2.62 -3.14 -11.78
N SER A 71 -3.51 -2.41 -12.46
CA SER A 71 -3.31 -0.97 -12.73
C SER A 71 -3.23 -0.15 -11.45
N ILE A 72 -4.14 -0.40 -10.49
CA ILE A 72 -4.16 0.32 -9.20
C ILE A 72 -2.93 -0.03 -8.37
N VAL A 73 -2.57 -1.31 -8.29
CA VAL A 73 -1.36 -1.75 -7.58
C VAL A 73 -0.09 -1.17 -8.21
N PHE A 74 -0.02 -1.16 -9.54
CA PHE A 74 1.10 -0.57 -10.26
C PHE A 74 1.25 0.91 -9.92
N LEU A 75 0.16 1.68 -9.94
CA LEU A 75 0.18 3.09 -9.53
C LEU A 75 0.61 3.26 -8.06
N ALA A 76 0.06 2.45 -7.15
CA ALA A 76 0.35 2.50 -5.73
C ALA A 76 1.83 2.17 -5.41
N VAL A 77 2.53 1.42 -6.26
CA VAL A 77 3.95 1.08 -6.08
C VAL A 77 4.87 2.03 -6.86
N VAL A 78 4.53 2.34 -8.11
CA VAL A 78 5.42 3.11 -9.00
C VAL A 78 5.52 4.57 -8.57
N VAL A 79 4.42 5.19 -8.14
CA VAL A 79 4.41 6.58 -7.67
C VAL A 79 5.37 6.80 -6.50
N PRO A 80 5.29 6.04 -5.39
CA PRO A 80 6.21 6.23 -4.27
C PRO A 80 7.64 5.81 -4.60
N VAL A 81 7.85 4.76 -5.41
CA VAL A 81 9.20 4.39 -5.86
C VAL A 81 9.81 5.53 -6.67
N ALA A 82 9.09 6.14 -7.61
CA ALA A 82 9.58 7.27 -8.40
C ALA A 82 9.88 8.50 -7.54
N ILE A 83 9.14 8.74 -6.45
CA ILE A 83 9.38 9.85 -5.52
C ILE A 83 10.58 9.57 -4.59
N LEU A 84 10.80 8.31 -4.20
CA LEU A 84 11.86 7.88 -3.29
C LEU A 84 13.18 7.52 -4.01
N LEU A 85 13.16 7.27 -5.32
CA LEU A 85 14.35 6.94 -6.11
C LEU A 85 15.38 8.10 -6.18
N PRO A 86 15.01 9.37 -6.44
CA PRO A 86 15.95 10.47 -6.50
C PRO A 86 16.77 10.69 -5.20
N PRO A 87 16.17 10.68 -3.98
CA PRO A 87 16.96 10.81 -2.76
C PRO A 87 17.87 9.61 -2.49
N LEU A 88 17.49 8.38 -2.88
CA LEU A 88 18.36 7.21 -2.78
C LEU A 88 19.58 7.29 -3.72
N LEU A 89 19.41 7.85 -4.91
CA LEU A 89 20.49 8.04 -5.88
C LEU A 89 21.47 9.17 -5.50
N ARG A 90 21.02 10.16 -4.69
CA ARG A 90 21.87 11.25 -4.18
C ARG A 90 22.71 10.88 -2.96
N LEU A 91 22.45 9.75 -2.33
CA LEU A 91 23.20 9.24 -1.17
C LEU A 91 24.46 8.43 -1.56
N ARG A 92 24.79 8.37 -2.85
CA ARG A 92 25.98 7.72 -3.40
C ARG A 92 26.94 8.76 -3.94
#